data_AF-D8FTQ1-F1
#
_entry.id   AF-D8FTQ1-F1
#
_cell.length_a   1.000
_cell.length_b   1.000
_cell.length_c   1.000
_cell.angle_alpha   90.00
_cell.angle_beta   90.00
_cell.angle_gamma   90.00
#
_symmetry.space_group_name_H-M   'P 1'
#
loop_
_entity.id
_entity.type
_entity.pdbx_description
1 polymer ?
#
loop_
_entity_poly.entity_id
_entity_poly.type
_entity_poly.pdbx_seq_one_letter_code
_entity_poly.pdbx_strand_id
1 'polypeptide(L)'
;MRQQLLAVKSQLPRRAIATSCPLPIPRRLWEHLTVAVGIDSEKRWSELSNKSLNQLIQELSQGEYKIKGKGAFKEEFVTCGGVNLKEVDFKTMESRCCPGLYFAGEILDIDGVTGGFNFQSAWTTAWLAGQAIGK
;
A
#
# COMPACT_ATOMS: atom_id res chain seq x y z
N MET A 1 1.60 22.56 -5.47
CA MET A 1 2.89 22.34 -4.77
C MET A 1 3.91 23.48 -4.96
N ARG A 2 4.56 23.65 -6.13
CA ARG A 2 5.62 24.69 -6.31
C ARG A 2 5.19 26.09 -5.89
N GLN A 3 4.05 26.56 -6.40
CA GLN A 3 3.51 27.89 -6.08
C GLN A 3 3.24 28.05 -4.58
N GLN A 4 2.71 27.01 -3.92
CA GLN A 4 2.47 27.03 -2.47
C GLN A 4 3.78 27.18 -1.68
N LEU A 5 4.83 26.43 -2.04
CA LEU A 5 6.13 26.53 -1.38
C LEU A 5 6.82 27.88 -1.64
N LEU A 6 6.66 28.45 -2.85
CA LEU A 6 7.17 29.78 -3.16
C LEU A 6 6.42 30.88 -2.38
N ALA A 7 5.11 30.75 -2.22
CA ALA A 7 4.32 31.67 -1.40
C ALA A 7 4.73 31.61 0.07
N VAL A 8 5.02 30.42 0.60
CA VAL A 8 5.53 30.26 1.97
C VAL A 8 6.92 30.86 2.11
N LYS A 9 7.78 30.69 1.10
CA LYS A 9 9.11 31.29 1.07
C LYS A 9 9.06 32.82 1.14
N SER A 10 8.08 33.46 0.51
CA SER A 10 7.90 34.92 0.57
C SER A 10 7.23 35.38 1.87
N GLN A 11 6.27 34.62 2.40
CA GLN A 11 5.54 34.97 3.62
C GLN A 11 6.33 34.73 4.92
N LEU A 12 7.14 33.65 4.97
CA LEU A 12 7.82 33.18 6.18
C LEU A 12 9.35 33.03 5.99
N PRO A 13 10.06 34.03 5.45
CA PRO A 13 11.45 33.88 5.00
C PRO A 13 12.41 33.49 6.14
N ARG A 14 12.19 33.98 7.36
CA ARG A 14 13.07 33.76 8.51
C ARG A 14 12.79 32.49 9.29
N ARG A 15 11.68 31.80 9.02
CA ARG A 15 11.34 30.56 9.74
C ARG A 15 12.18 29.41 9.22
N ALA A 16 12.56 28.51 10.12
CA ALA A 16 13.20 27.26 9.77
C ALA A 16 12.24 26.38 8.96
N ILE A 17 12.75 25.75 7.91
CA ILE A 17 11.95 24.95 6.97
C ILE A 17 11.40 23.72 7.70
N ALA A 18 12.24 23.00 8.45
CA ALA A 18 11.87 21.76 9.14
C ALA A 18 10.74 21.94 10.17
N THR A 19 10.66 23.08 10.85
CA THR A 19 9.63 23.31 11.88
C THR A 19 8.39 24.03 11.36
N SER A 20 8.44 24.55 10.12
CA SER A 20 7.37 25.32 9.50
C SER A 20 6.81 24.59 8.27
N CYS A 21 6.06 23.51 8.51
CA CYS A 21 5.38 22.76 7.46
C CYS A 21 4.21 23.55 6.84
N PRO A 22 4.20 23.80 5.52
CA PRO A 22 3.11 24.50 4.86
C PRO A 22 2.00 23.58 4.32
N LEU A 23 2.14 22.27 4.53
CA LEU A 23 1.25 21.25 3.97
C LEU A 23 0.42 20.58 5.07
N PRO A 24 -0.76 20.05 4.75
CA PRO A 24 -1.60 19.31 5.70
C PRO A 24 -1.07 17.89 5.91
N ILE A 25 0.18 17.75 6.34
CA ILE A 25 0.83 16.48 6.64
C ILE A 25 1.39 16.49 8.08
N PRO A 26 1.58 15.32 8.70
CA PRO A 26 2.17 15.24 10.03
C PRO A 26 3.54 15.91 10.08
N ARG A 27 3.78 16.73 11.12
CA ARG A 27 5.04 17.47 11.29
C ARG A 27 6.27 16.56 11.28
N ARG A 28 6.18 15.40 11.93
CA ARG A 28 7.28 14.41 11.96
C ARG A 28 7.63 13.91 10.56
N LEU A 29 6.63 13.67 9.72
CA LEU A 29 6.85 13.26 8.32
C LEU A 29 7.55 14.38 7.55
N TRP A 30 7.07 15.61 7.68
CA TRP A 30 7.70 16.78 7.05
C TRP A 30 9.18 16.93 7.43
N GLU A 31 9.50 16.84 8.73
CA GLU A 31 10.88 16.91 9.22
C GLU A 31 11.76 15.84 8.55
N HIS A 32 11.29 14.58 8.47
CA HIS A 32 12.01 13.51 7.78
C HIS A 32 12.19 13.75 6.27
N LEU A 33 11.17 14.25 5.57
CA LEU A 33 11.27 14.56 4.14
C LEU A 33 12.25 15.70 3.87
N THR A 34 12.31 16.71 4.74
CA THR A 34 13.32 17.79 4.62
C THR A 34 14.73 17.27 4.81
N VAL A 35 14.95 16.38 5.79
CA VAL A 35 16.24 15.71 6.02
C VAL A 35 16.62 14.83 4.83
N ALA A 36 15.67 14.08 4.25
CA ALA A 36 15.91 13.21 3.11
C ALA A 36 16.48 13.94 1.88
N VAL A 37 16.08 15.20 1.66
CA VAL A 37 16.59 16.05 0.58
C VAL A 37 17.79 16.91 0.97
N GLY A 38 18.36 16.71 2.17
CA GLY A 38 19.53 17.42 2.66
C GLY A 38 19.27 18.87 3.10
N ILE A 39 18.04 19.18 3.54
CA ILE A 39 17.73 20.46 4.18
C ILE A 39 18.01 20.33 5.68
N ASP A 40 18.96 21.13 6.17
CA ASP A 40 19.25 21.22 7.60
C ASP A 40 18.01 21.72 8.39
N SER A 41 17.85 21.20 9.59
CA SER A 41 16.85 21.62 10.58
C SER A 41 16.82 23.13 10.84
N GLU A 42 17.98 23.81 10.79
CA GLU A 42 18.08 25.25 11.03
C GLU A 42 17.87 26.10 9.77
N LYS A 43 17.91 25.47 8.58
CA LYS A 43 17.87 26.17 7.30
C LYS A 43 16.57 26.94 7.15
N ARG A 44 16.68 28.23 6.82
CA ARG A 44 15.51 29.12 6.71
C ARG A 44 14.93 29.11 5.30
N TRP A 45 13.64 29.42 5.19
CA TRP A 45 12.96 29.51 3.89
C TRP A 45 13.65 30.48 2.91
N SER A 46 14.21 31.59 3.39
CA SER A 46 14.97 32.54 2.58
C SER A 46 16.22 31.94 1.94
N GLU A 47 16.81 30.94 2.58
CA GLU A 47 18.07 30.28 2.16
C GLU A 47 17.81 29.07 1.24
N LEU A 48 16.55 28.74 0.98
CA LEU A 48 16.19 27.61 0.12
C LEU A 48 16.51 27.93 -1.35
N SER A 49 17.50 27.25 -1.92
CA SER A 49 17.84 27.39 -3.35
C SER A 49 16.76 26.76 -4.24
N ASN A 50 16.66 27.21 -5.50
CA ASN A 50 15.74 26.61 -6.48
C ASN A 50 16.01 25.12 -6.70
N LYS A 51 17.28 24.70 -6.64
CA LYS A 51 17.66 23.28 -6.71
C LYS A 51 17.06 22.48 -5.54
N SER A 52 17.26 22.96 -4.31
CA SER A 52 16.74 22.30 -3.10
C SER A 52 15.21 22.30 -3.09
N LEU A 53 14.57 23.38 -3.54
CA LEU A 53 13.12 23.46 -3.72
C LEU A 53 12.61 22.40 -4.70
N ASN A 54 13.30 22.20 -5.84
CA ASN A 54 12.93 21.17 -6.80
C ASN A 54 13.06 19.76 -6.20
N GLN A 55 14.13 19.50 -5.45
CA GLN A 55 14.34 18.22 -4.76
C GLN A 55 13.25 17.96 -3.71
N LEU A 56 12.92 18.97 -2.90
CA LEU A 56 11.83 18.87 -1.92
C LEU A 56 10.48 18.59 -2.59
N ILE A 57 10.18 19.23 -3.73
CA ILE A 57 8.97 18.96 -4.51
C ILE A 57 8.96 17.54 -5.05
N GLN A 58 10.10 17.05 -5.57
CA GLN A 58 10.22 15.68 -6.06
C GLN A 58 9.95 14.69 -4.92
N GLU A 59 10.59 14.87 -3.78
CA GLU A 59 10.40 14.00 -2.61
C GLU A 59 8.94 13.98 -2.11
N LEU A 60 8.28 15.14 -2.11
CA LEU A 60 6.88 15.28 -1.66
C LEU A 60 5.86 14.66 -2.61
N SER A 61 6.17 14.54 -3.91
CA SER A 61 5.20 14.15 -4.93
C SER A 61 5.52 12.81 -5.61
N GLN A 62 6.78 12.44 -5.62
CA GLN A 62 7.38 11.33 -6.39
C GLN A 62 8.62 10.78 -5.66
N GLY A 63 8.58 10.72 -4.33
CA GLY A 63 9.66 10.10 -3.55
C GLY A 63 9.79 8.61 -3.89
N GLU A 64 11.02 8.17 -4.18
CA GLU A 64 11.32 6.79 -4.53
C GLU A 64 11.97 6.08 -3.33
N TYR A 65 11.30 5.04 -2.83
CA TYR A 65 11.74 4.32 -1.64
C TYR A 65 12.09 2.87 -1.98
N LYS A 66 13.36 2.50 -1.78
CA LYS A 66 13.80 1.12 -1.99
C LYS A 66 13.30 0.24 -0.84
N ILE A 67 12.34 -0.63 -1.16
CA ILE A 67 11.83 -1.63 -0.22
C ILE A 67 12.85 -2.76 -0.06
N LYS A 68 13.34 -2.98 1.17
CA LYS A 68 14.36 -4.00 1.48
C LYS A 68 13.78 -5.37 1.90
N GLY A 69 12.49 -5.45 2.14
CA GLY A 69 11.82 -6.67 2.59
C GLY A 69 10.38 -6.40 2.99
N LYS A 70 9.69 -7.47 3.41
CA LYS A 70 8.34 -7.41 4.00
C LYS A 70 8.42 -7.10 5.50
N GLY A 71 7.30 -6.70 6.10
CA GLY A 71 7.22 -6.40 7.53
C GLY A 71 7.66 -7.56 8.42
N ALA A 72 8.25 -7.25 9.59
CA ALA A 72 8.73 -8.24 10.55
C ALA A 72 7.60 -9.01 11.26
N PHE A 73 6.42 -8.38 11.35
CA PHE A 73 5.21 -8.99 11.90
C PHE A 73 4.46 -9.62 10.73
N LYS A 74 4.55 -10.96 10.63
CA LYS A 74 3.87 -11.81 9.63
C LYS A 74 2.35 -11.82 9.85
N GLU A 75 1.71 -10.66 9.85
CA GLU A 75 0.25 -10.53 9.77
C GLU A 75 -0.14 -10.53 8.29
N GLU A 76 0.22 -11.60 7.57
CA GLU A 76 -0.31 -11.83 6.23
C GLU A 76 -1.78 -12.24 6.41
N PHE A 77 -2.70 -11.38 5.96
CA PHE A 77 -4.15 -11.57 6.15
C PHE A 77 -4.74 -12.62 5.19
N VAL A 78 -4.02 -12.95 4.11
CA VAL A 78 -4.42 -13.83 3.02
C VAL A 78 -3.17 -14.48 2.44
N THR A 79 -3.29 -15.74 2.01
CA THR A 79 -2.27 -16.46 1.27
C THR A 79 -2.50 -16.30 -0.24
N CYS A 80 -1.50 -15.83 -0.98
CA CYS A 80 -1.51 -15.91 -2.45
C CYS A 80 -1.02 -17.29 -2.88
N GLY A 81 -1.68 -17.91 -3.85
CA GLY A 81 -1.43 -19.30 -4.23
C GLY A 81 -2.45 -20.27 -3.62
N GLY A 82 -2.39 -21.54 -4.03
CA GLY A 82 -3.27 -22.58 -3.52
C GLY A 82 -3.41 -23.72 -4.51
N VAL A 83 -4.52 -24.46 -4.40
CA VAL A 83 -4.89 -25.50 -5.36
C VAL A 83 -5.13 -24.86 -6.73
N ASN A 84 -4.50 -25.43 -7.76
CA ASN A 84 -4.61 -24.98 -9.13
C ASN A 84 -6.07 -25.03 -9.60
N LEU A 85 -6.61 -23.87 -9.95
CA LEU A 85 -8.00 -23.71 -10.36
C LEU A 85 -8.40 -24.56 -11.59
N LYS A 86 -7.44 -24.93 -12.44
CA LYS A 86 -7.70 -25.81 -13.60
C LYS A 86 -8.06 -27.23 -13.20
N GLU A 87 -7.69 -27.65 -12.00
CA GLU A 87 -7.95 -28.99 -11.45
C GLU A 87 -9.25 -29.05 -10.64
N VAL A 88 -10.03 -27.96 -10.65
CA VAL A 88 -11.29 -27.85 -9.92
C VAL A 88 -12.43 -27.60 -10.91
N ASP A 89 -13.57 -28.24 -10.71
CA ASP A 89 -14.79 -27.91 -11.43
C ASP A 89 -15.56 -26.82 -10.71
N PHE A 90 -15.59 -25.60 -11.24
CA PHE A 90 -16.25 -24.46 -10.59
C PHE A 90 -17.78 -24.58 -10.46
N LYS A 91 -18.42 -25.56 -11.10
CA LYS A 91 -19.86 -25.79 -10.91
C LYS A 91 -20.15 -26.61 -9.66
N THR A 92 -19.27 -27.54 -9.32
CA THR A 92 -19.45 -28.48 -8.19
C THR A 92 -18.42 -28.31 -7.09
N MET A 93 -17.35 -27.56 -7.37
CA MET A 93 -16.13 -27.43 -6.58
C MET A 93 -15.39 -28.75 -6.35
N GLU A 94 -15.66 -29.78 -7.15
CA GLU A 94 -15.00 -31.09 -7.09
C GLU A 94 -13.64 -31.06 -7.78
N SER A 95 -12.71 -31.87 -7.30
CA SER A 95 -11.44 -32.14 -7.96
C SER A 95 -11.67 -32.89 -9.26
N ARG A 96 -11.07 -32.41 -10.35
CA ARG A 96 -11.00 -33.10 -11.63
C ARG A 96 -10.04 -34.29 -11.60
N CYS A 97 -9.16 -34.36 -10.60
CA CYS A 97 -8.13 -35.39 -10.47
C CYS A 97 -8.54 -36.51 -9.50
N CYS A 98 -9.41 -36.20 -8.53
CA CYS A 98 -9.82 -37.15 -7.51
C CYS A 98 -11.34 -37.03 -7.26
N PRO A 99 -12.17 -37.92 -7.86
CA PRO A 99 -13.61 -37.91 -7.64
C PRO A 99 -13.96 -38.07 -6.15
N GLY A 100 -14.94 -37.30 -5.67
CA GLY A 100 -15.38 -37.25 -4.28
C GLY A 100 -14.57 -36.30 -3.39
N LEU A 101 -13.52 -35.66 -3.89
CA LEU A 101 -12.75 -34.63 -3.18
C LEU A 101 -13.20 -33.23 -3.61
N TYR A 102 -13.48 -32.33 -2.67
CA TYR A 102 -13.97 -30.97 -2.93
C TYR A 102 -13.09 -29.92 -2.26
N PHE A 103 -13.01 -28.74 -2.87
CA PHE A 103 -12.22 -27.62 -2.36
C PHE A 103 -13.07 -26.34 -2.26
N ALA A 104 -12.96 -25.62 -1.16
CA ALA A 104 -13.64 -24.35 -0.96
C ALA A 104 -12.81 -23.42 -0.05
N GLY A 105 -13.02 -22.11 -0.21
CA GLY A 105 -12.30 -21.10 0.56
C GLY A 105 -10.85 -20.91 0.11
N GLU A 106 -10.04 -20.38 1.04
CA GLU A 106 -8.68 -19.88 0.80
C GLU A 106 -7.65 -20.98 0.45
N ILE A 107 -8.04 -22.26 0.49
CA ILE A 107 -7.17 -23.34 0.00
C ILE A 107 -7.03 -23.32 -1.54
N LEU A 108 -8.00 -22.72 -2.23
CA LEU A 108 -7.96 -22.49 -3.66
C LEU A 108 -7.01 -21.34 -3.97
N ASP A 109 -6.38 -21.38 -5.15
CA ASP A 109 -5.58 -20.26 -5.65
C ASP A 109 -6.46 -19.06 -6.05
N ILE A 110 -7.11 -18.44 -5.05
CA ILE A 110 -8.01 -17.30 -5.17
C ILE A 110 -7.71 -16.34 -4.01
N ASP A 111 -7.08 -15.22 -4.33
CA ASP A 111 -6.89 -14.11 -3.39
C ASP A 111 -7.58 -12.83 -3.88
N GLY A 112 -8.31 -12.19 -2.98
CA GLY A 112 -9.00 -10.93 -3.21
C GLY A 112 -8.34 -9.76 -2.49
N VAL A 113 -8.55 -8.55 -3.01
CA VAL A 113 -8.19 -7.31 -2.31
C VAL A 113 -8.96 -7.19 -0.98
N THR A 114 -8.47 -6.34 -0.06
CA THR A 114 -9.19 -6.04 1.18
C THR A 114 -10.57 -5.46 0.90
N GLY A 115 -11.57 -5.78 1.74
CA GLY A 115 -12.95 -5.30 1.57
C GLY A 115 -14.02 -6.40 1.52
N GLY A 116 -13.72 -7.60 2.03
CA GLY A 116 -14.69 -8.70 2.12
C GLY A 116 -14.70 -9.69 0.95
N PHE A 117 -13.88 -9.49 -0.07
CA PHE A 117 -13.81 -10.36 -1.26
C PHE A 117 -13.39 -11.79 -0.93
N ASN A 118 -12.42 -11.98 -0.03
CA ASN A 118 -12.01 -13.32 0.42
C ASN A 118 -13.14 -14.07 1.13
N PHE A 119 -13.92 -13.37 1.96
CA PHE A 119 -15.13 -13.95 2.57
C PHE A 119 -16.17 -14.29 1.52
N GLN A 120 -16.44 -13.40 0.56
CA GLN A 120 -17.38 -13.68 -0.52
C GLN A 120 -16.96 -14.92 -1.33
N SER A 121 -15.67 -15.08 -1.64
CA SER A 121 -15.11 -16.26 -2.30
C SER A 121 -15.34 -17.52 -1.45
N ALA A 122 -15.01 -17.46 -0.16
CA ALA A 122 -15.20 -18.57 0.76
C ALA A 122 -16.66 -19.01 0.87
N TRP A 123 -17.61 -18.08 1.03
CA TRP A 123 -19.03 -18.40 1.10
C TRP A 123 -19.57 -18.98 -0.20
N THR A 124 -19.22 -18.38 -1.34
CA THR A 124 -19.70 -18.83 -2.65
C THR A 124 -19.21 -20.24 -2.98
N THR A 125 -17.91 -20.49 -2.79
CA THR A 125 -17.31 -21.81 -3.07
C THR A 125 -17.81 -22.87 -2.10
N ALA A 126 -17.93 -22.57 -0.81
CA ALA A 126 -18.48 -23.50 0.17
C ALA A 126 -19.95 -23.86 -0.13
N TRP A 127 -20.75 -22.89 -0.54
CA TRP A 127 -22.14 -23.11 -0.94
C TRP A 127 -22.26 -24.06 -2.13
N LEU A 128 -21.46 -23.84 -3.19
CA LEU A 128 -21.45 -24.70 -4.38
C LEU A 128 -20.98 -26.13 -4.05
N ALA A 129 -19.90 -26.27 -3.28
CA ALA A 129 -19.39 -27.56 -2.81
C ALA A 129 -20.44 -28.32 -2.00
N GLY A 130 -21.06 -27.65 -1.03
CA GLY A 130 -22.10 -28.25 -0.18
C GLY A 130 -23.32 -28.71 -0.98
N GLN A 131 -23.77 -27.94 -1.98
CA GLN A 131 -24.85 -28.36 -2.87
C GLN A 131 -24.48 -29.56 -3.74
N ALA A 132 -23.23 -29.69 -4.17
CA ALA A 132 -22.78 -30.82 -4.98
C ALA A 132 -22.66 -32.10 -4.15
N ILE A 133 -22.18 -32.00 -2.91
CA ILE A 133 -22.06 -33.15 -1.97
C ILE A 133 -23.44 -33.69 -1.55
N GLY A 134 -24.43 -32.81 -1.39
CA GLY A 134 -25.77 -33.18 -0.94
C GLY A 134 -26.69 -33.77 -2.02
N LYS A 135 -26.23 -33.89 -3.27
CA LYS A 135 -26.96 -34.53 -4.37
C LYS A 135 -26.60 -35.99 -4.50
#